data_AF-A0A9E4A7Z4-F1
#
_entry.id   AF-A0A9E4A7Z4-F1
#
_cell.length_a   1.000
_cell.length_b   1.000
_cell.length_c   1.000
_cell.angle_alpha   90.00
_cell.angle_beta   90.00
_cell.angle_gamma   90.00
#
_symmetry.space_group_name_H-M   'P 1'
#
loop_
_entity.id
_entity.type
_entity.pdbx_description
1 polymer ?
#
loop_
_entity_poly.entity_id
_entity_poly.type
_entity_poly.pdbx_seq_one_letter_code
_entity_poly.pdbx_strand_id
1 'polypeptide(L)'
;MSSRRAAAGPSAAGRASVLFAAALLFWTASSAPAQETATARPWGADGPLEQITTTATKKSEAEIAQDVPLAISVLSGVNIDALQVTDIEDLSYSLPNVALDSIGTGKGIANFSIRGLGIAGSIPSIDPTVGVFVDGMYLGVNYGVVVDLFDLESVEVLRGPQ
;
A
#
# COMPACT_ATOMS: atom_id res chain seq x y z
N MET A 1 -106.13 10.20 45.99
CA MET A 1 -105.67 8.81 45.78
C MET A 1 -104.24 8.84 45.25
N SER A 2 -103.37 8.06 45.89
CA SER A 2 -101.94 7.77 45.63
C SER A 2 -100.96 8.94 45.44
N SER A 3 -100.28 9.23 46.55
CA SER A 3 -99.05 10.02 46.73
C SER A 3 -97.86 9.54 45.90
N ARG A 4 -97.06 10.46 45.34
CA ARG A 4 -95.69 10.18 44.90
C ARG A 4 -94.69 11.08 45.64
N ARG A 5 -93.75 10.40 46.30
CA ARG A 5 -92.66 10.93 47.14
C ARG A 5 -91.55 11.57 46.31
N ALA A 6 -90.92 12.58 46.90
CA ALA A 6 -89.61 13.12 46.54
C ALA A 6 -88.46 12.17 46.93
N ALA A 7 -87.35 12.23 46.21
CA ALA A 7 -85.96 11.98 46.65
C ALA A 7 -85.03 12.22 45.43
N ALA A 8 -84.17 13.23 45.47
CA ALA A 8 -82.78 13.18 45.97
C ALA A 8 -81.79 12.76 44.88
N GLY A 9 -80.92 13.69 44.48
CA GLY A 9 -79.75 13.40 43.66
C GLY A 9 -78.51 13.05 44.51
N PRO A 10 -77.58 12.27 43.94
CA PRO A 10 -76.14 12.40 44.20
C PRO A 10 -75.39 12.49 42.87
N SER A 11 -74.53 13.50 42.62
CA SER A 11 -73.14 13.69 43.07
C SER A 11 -72.14 12.63 42.57
N ALA A 12 -71.20 13.13 41.76
CA ALA A 12 -69.81 12.75 41.60
C ALA A 12 -69.47 11.28 41.23
N ALA A 13 -68.77 11.10 40.10
CA ALA A 13 -67.34 10.80 40.15
C ALA A 13 -66.77 10.59 38.74
N GLY A 14 -65.69 11.33 38.47
CA GLY A 14 -64.56 11.02 37.61
C GLY A 14 -64.73 10.09 36.41
N ARG A 15 -64.29 10.58 35.25
CA ARG A 15 -62.91 10.35 34.80
C ARG A 15 -62.67 11.04 33.47
N ALA A 16 -62.01 12.20 33.57
CA ALA A 16 -61.31 12.80 32.45
C ALA A 16 -60.10 11.93 32.13
N SER A 17 -60.08 11.31 30.97
CA SER A 17 -58.90 10.71 30.35
C SER A 17 -59.23 10.52 28.88
N VAL A 18 -58.46 11.18 28.02
CA VAL A 18 -58.24 10.95 26.57
C VAL A 18 -58.30 12.30 25.85
N LEU A 19 -57.25 13.12 25.99
CA LEU A 19 -56.86 14.14 25.00
C LEU A 19 -55.37 14.51 25.20
N PHE A 20 -54.48 13.52 25.31
CA PHE A 20 -53.03 13.75 25.42
C PHE A 20 -52.23 12.72 24.63
N ALA A 21 -52.51 12.59 23.32
CA ALA A 21 -51.85 11.59 22.48
C ALA A 21 -51.52 12.12 21.06
N ALA A 22 -51.19 13.40 20.90
CA ALA A 22 -50.91 13.97 19.58
C ALA A 22 -49.71 14.93 19.50
N ALA A 23 -48.83 15.02 20.51
CA ALA A 23 -47.76 16.03 20.51
C ALA A 23 -46.34 15.50 20.84
N LEU A 24 -46.07 14.20 20.69
CA LEU A 24 -44.76 13.61 21.05
C LEU A 24 -44.07 12.81 19.93
N LEU A 25 -44.52 12.90 18.68
CA LEU A 25 -43.95 12.15 17.55
C LEU A 25 -42.99 12.95 16.64
N PHE A 26 -42.50 14.11 17.07
CA PHE A 26 -41.54 14.92 16.30
C PHE A 26 -40.14 15.01 16.91
N TRP A 27 -39.71 13.99 17.66
CA TRP A 27 -38.36 13.96 18.24
C TRP A 27 -37.61 12.65 18.05
N THR A 28 -37.57 12.15 16.81
CA THR A 28 -36.53 11.21 16.38
C THR A 28 -36.11 11.55 14.94
N ALA A 29 -35.58 12.75 14.74
CA ALA A 29 -34.79 13.04 13.55
C ALA A 29 -33.49 12.23 13.70
N SER A 30 -33.47 11.06 13.06
CA SER A 30 -32.33 10.17 12.98
C SER A 30 -31.17 10.94 12.35
N SER A 31 -30.12 11.24 13.13
CA SER A 31 -28.83 11.66 12.61
C SER A 31 -28.27 10.51 11.77
N ALA A 32 -28.37 10.63 10.45
CA ALA A 32 -27.62 9.79 9.53
C ALA A 32 -26.13 10.03 9.79
N PRO A 33 -25.29 8.99 9.98
CA PRO A 33 -23.86 9.19 9.93
C PRO A 33 -23.53 9.67 8.52
N ALA A 34 -22.99 10.88 8.41
CA ALA A 34 -22.35 11.33 7.19
C ALA A 34 -21.21 10.35 6.93
N GLN A 35 -21.38 9.50 5.91
CA GLN A 35 -20.33 8.62 5.46
C GLN A 35 -19.24 9.54 4.88
N GLU A 36 -18.17 9.71 5.66
CA GLU A 36 -16.96 10.41 5.25
C GLU A 36 -16.50 9.74 3.96
N THR A 37 -16.80 10.38 2.85
CA THR A 37 -16.26 9.98 1.56
C THR A 37 -14.77 10.18 1.77
N ALA A 38 -14.01 9.08 1.76
CA ALA A 38 -12.56 9.13 1.77
C ALA A 38 -12.13 9.90 0.53
N THR A 39 -12.08 11.22 0.64
CA THR A 39 -11.39 12.09 -0.30
C THR A 39 -9.98 11.56 -0.32
N ALA A 40 -9.60 10.94 -1.44
CA ALA A 40 -8.23 10.55 -1.70
C ALA A 40 -7.35 11.75 -1.32
N ARG A 41 -6.59 11.59 -0.23
CA ARG A 41 -5.73 12.67 0.24
C ARG A 41 -4.75 12.96 -0.90
N PRO A 42 -4.50 14.24 -1.23
CA PRO A 42 -3.46 14.59 -2.17
C PRO A 42 -2.14 13.98 -1.66
N TRP A 43 -1.41 13.31 -2.54
CA TRP A 43 -0.05 12.88 -2.27
C TRP A 43 0.76 14.11 -1.83
N GLY A 44 1.18 14.17 -0.57
CA GLY A 44 2.04 15.22 -0.04
C GLY A 44 1.40 16.30 0.86
N ALA A 45 0.16 16.15 1.32
CA ALA A 45 -0.41 17.04 2.33
C ALA A 45 -0.22 16.49 3.76
N ASP A 46 0.74 17.06 4.49
CA ASP A 46 0.90 17.06 5.95
C ASP A 46 1.20 15.73 6.67
N GLY A 47 2.39 15.18 6.42
CA GLY A 47 3.08 14.21 7.29
C GLY A 47 4.60 14.34 7.10
N PRO A 48 5.45 13.87 8.04
CA PRO A 48 6.88 13.74 7.74
C PRO A 48 7.04 12.95 6.43
N LEU A 49 7.88 13.47 5.52
CA LEU A 49 8.19 12.79 4.26
C LEU A 49 8.61 11.35 4.59
N GLU A 50 8.00 10.39 3.89
CA GLU A 50 8.38 8.99 4.05
C GLU A 50 9.87 8.83 3.72
N GLN A 51 10.62 8.35 4.70
CA GLN A 51 12.05 8.22 4.58
C GLN A 51 12.38 6.90 3.89
N ILE A 52 12.95 6.99 2.70
CA ILE A 52 13.39 5.83 1.93
C ILE A 52 14.75 5.39 2.46
N THR A 53 14.84 4.17 2.98
CA THR A 53 16.08 3.58 3.49
C THR A 53 16.65 2.52 2.54
N THR A 54 17.95 2.25 2.64
CA THR A 54 18.69 1.27 1.83
C THR A 54 19.67 0.47 2.68
N THR A 55 19.87 -0.79 2.30
CA THR A 55 20.85 -1.71 2.89
C THR A 55 22.01 -2.05 1.95
N ALA A 56 21.93 -1.66 0.69
CA ALA A 56 22.86 -2.06 -0.36
C ALA A 56 24.31 -1.61 -0.16
N THR A 57 24.58 -0.60 0.67
CA THR A 57 25.96 -0.20 1.01
C THR A 57 26.62 -1.11 2.04
N LYS A 58 25.92 -2.17 2.49
CA LYS A 58 26.42 -3.19 3.43
C LYS A 58 26.89 -2.62 4.76
N LYS A 59 26.31 -1.51 5.19
CA LYS A 59 26.47 -0.99 6.55
C LYS A 59 25.62 -1.82 7.52
N SER A 60 26.00 -1.78 8.80
CA SER A 60 25.29 -2.51 9.86
C SER A 60 23.86 -2.03 10.09
N GLU A 61 23.54 -0.81 9.67
CA GLU A 61 22.24 -0.17 9.81
C GLU A 61 21.76 0.30 8.43
N ALA A 62 20.44 0.27 8.20
CA ALA A 62 19.85 0.85 7.01
C ALA A 62 20.03 2.37 7.02
N GLU A 63 20.42 2.94 5.88
CA GLU A 63 20.70 4.37 5.75
C GLU A 63 19.71 5.05 4.82
N ILE A 64 19.58 6.37 4.95
CA ILE A 64 18.67 7.16 4.13
C ILE A 64 19.21 7.20 2.70
N ALA A 65 18.42 6.78 1.72
CA ALA A 65 18.85 6.69 0.32
C ALA A 65 19.31 8.05 -0.25
N GLN A 66 18.76 9.16 0.25
CA GLN A 66 19.14 10.52 -0.15
C GLN A 66 20.51 10.96 0.38
N ASP A 67 21.00 10.34 1.45
CA ASP A 67 22.30 10.66 2.07
C ASP A 67 23.45 9.83 1.47
N VAL A 68 23.13 8.80 0.68
CA VAL A 68 24.12 7.96 0.02
C VAL A 68 24.73 8.72 -1.16
N PRO A 69 26.07 8.89 -1.22
CA PRO A 69 26.74 9.60 -2.31
C PRO A 69 26.88 8.74 -3.59
N LEU A 70 25.85 7.94 -3.90
CA LEU A 70 25.78 7.01 -5.03
C LEU A 70 24.43 7.16 -5.73
N ALA A 71 24.39 6.88 -7.03
CA ALA A 71 23.14 6.86 -7.76
C ALA A 71 22.37 5.57 -7.43
N ILE A 72 21.50 5.64 -6.43
CA ILE A 72 20.66 4.53 -5.98
C ILE A 72 19.20 4.71 -6.43
N SER A 73 18.50 3.61 -6.68
CA SER A 73 17.04 3.56 -6.72
C SER A 73 16.57 2.47 -5.77
N VAL A 74 15.57 2.78 -4.97
CA VAL A 74 14.95 1.84 -4.02
C VAL A 74 13.49 1.72 -4.39
N LEU A 75 13.03 0.51 -4.68
CA LEU A 75 11.62 0.18 -4.82
C LEU A 75 11.22 -0.69 -3.63
N SER A 76 10.29 -0.23 -2.81
CA SER A 76 9.68 -1.04 -1.76
C SER A 76 8.72 -2.08 -2.37
N GLY A 77 8.41 -3.15 -1.64
CA GLY A 77 7.40 -4.14 -2.03
C GLY A 77 6.06 -3.49 -2.38
N VAL A 78 5.64 -2.49 -1.60
CA VAL A 78 4.41 -1.71 -1.87
C VAL A 78 4.48 -1.01 -3.24
N ASN A 79 5.64 -0.47 -3.63
CA ASN A 79 5.81 0.16 -4.94
C ASN A 79 5.82 -0.89 -6.06
N ILE A 80 6.47 -2.03 -5.85
CA ILE A 80 6.51 -3.15 -6.81
C ILE A 80 5.09 -3.65 -7.09
N ASP A 81 4.30 -3.88 -6.03
CA ASP A 81 2.91 -4.29 -6.12
C ASP A 81 2.03 -3.25 -6.83
N ALA A 82 2.19 -1.96 -6.47
CA ALA A 82 1.43 -0.88 -7.07
C ALA A 82 1.73 -0.69 -8.57
N LEU A 83 2.98 -0.95 -8.97
CA LEU A 83 3.41 -0.90 -10.38
C LEU A 83 3.08 -2.18 -11.16
N GLN A 84 2.56 -3.21 -10.48
CA GLN A 84 2.28 -4.54 -11.05
C GLN A 84 3.51 -5.16 -11.74
N VAL A 85 4.68 -4.89 -11.18
CA VAL A 85 5.95 -5.46 -11.65
C VAL A 85 5.97 -6.92 -11.22
N THR A 86 6.11 -7.83 -12.19
CA THR A 86 6.01 -9.27 -11.94
C THR A 86 7.35 -9.95 -11.80
N ASP A 87 8.36 -9.47 -12.53
CA ASP A 87 9.72 -9.98 -12.51
C ASP A 87 10.76 -8.85 -12.59
N ILE A 88 12.04 -9.23 -12.48
CA ILE A 88 13.15 -8.28 -12.57
C ILE A 88 13.20 -7.54 -13.91
N GLU A 89 12.74 -8.13 -15.02
CA GLU A 89 12.84 -7.51 -16.34
C GLU A 89 11.97 -6.25 -16.41
N ASP A 90 10.78 -6.29 -15.80
CA ASP A 90 9.82 -5.18 -15.70
C ASP A 90 10.40 -3.93 -15.03
N LEU A 91 11.37 -4.08 -14.12
CA LEU A 91 11.99 -2.95 -13.42
C LEU A 91 12.74 -2.00 -14.38
N SER A 92 13.17 -2.50 -15.53
CA SER A 92 13.84 -1.70 -16.57
C SER A 92 13.00 -0.51 -17.04
N TYR A 93 11.67 -0.61 -16.97
CA TYR A 93 10.76 0.49 -17.36
C TYR A 93 10.69 1.63 -16.34
N SER A 94 11.03 1.35 -15.08
CA SER A 94 10.97 2.31 -13.98
C SER A 94 12.34 2.91 -13.62
N LEU A 95 13.42 2.25 -14.06
CA LEU A 95 14.78 2.58 -13.66
C LEU A 95 15.56 3.24 -14.80
N PRO A 96 16.10 4.45 -14.60
CA PRO A 96 16.89 5.12 -15.63
C PRO A 96 18.27 4.47 -15.77
N ASN A 97 18.71 4.29 -17.01
CA ASN A 97 20.03 3.72 -17.35
C ASN A 97 20.25 2.30 -16.81
N VAL A 98 19.19 1.51 -16.74
CA VAL A 98 19.20 0.12 -16.29
C VAL A 98 18.43 -0.69 -17.33
N ALA A 99 18.99 -1.81 -17.78
CA ALA A 99 18.30 -2.79 -18.61
C ALA A 99 18.55 -4.17 -18.02
N LEU A 100 17.47 -4.86 -17.65
CA LEU A 100 17.48 -6.13 -16.92
C LEU A 100 16.89 -7.25 -17.78
N ASP A 101 17.31 -7.31 -19.04
CA ASP A 101 16.80 -8.29 -19.99
C ASP A 101 17.37 -9.69 -19.73
N SER A 102 16.66 -10.73 -20.14
CA SER A 102 17.18 -12.09 -20.26
C SER A 102 17.84 -12.35 -21.61
N ILE A 103 18.82 -13.27 -21.62
CA ILE A 103 19.39 -13.82 -22.85
C ILE A 103 18.58 -15.06 -23.24
N GLY A 104 17.96 -15.04 -24.42
CA GLY A 104 17.10 -16.11 -24.93
C GLY A 104 17.77 -17.47 -25.18
N THR A 105 19.00 -17.69 -24.69
CA THR A 105 19.70 -18.98 -24.72
C THR A 105 19.20 -19.97 -23.67
N GLY A 106 18.45 -19.50 -22.66
CA GLY A 106 17.79 -20.33 -21.66
C GLY A 106 16.94 -19.48 -20.73
N LYS A 107 15.92 -20.09 -20.09
CA LYS A 107 15.10 -19.39 -19.10
C LYS A 107 15.95 -18.99 -17.90
N GLY A 108 15.74 -17.78 -17.40
CA GLY A 108 16.39 -17.28 -16.19
C GLY A 108 17.84 -16.85 -16.37
N ILE A 109 18.36 -16.77 -17.60
CA ILE A 109 19.72 -16.28 -17.84
C ILE A 109 19.66 -14.78 -18.08
N ALA A 110 20.33 -14.00 -17.25
CA ALA A 110 20.37 -12.55 -17.36
C ALA A 110 21.37 -12.02 -18.40
N ASN A 111 21.01 -10.89 -18.98
CA ASN A 111 21.83 -9.99 -19.78
C ASN A 111 21.70 -8.57 -19.21
N PHE A 112 21.97 -8.43 -17.92
CA PHE A 112 21.80 -7.18 -17.23
C PHE A 112 22.87 -6.18 -17.63
N SER A 113 22.47 -4.93 -17.78
CA SER A 113 23.37 -3.81 -18.02
C SER A 113 22.95 -2.57 -17.24
N ILE A 114 23.95 -1.85 -16.75
CA ILE A 114 23.77 -0.57 -16.06
C ILE A 114 24.67 0.45 -16.72
N ARG A 115 24.11 1.59 -17.14
CA ARG A 115 24.80 2.62 -17.93
C ARG A 115 25.46 2.05 -19.21
N GLY A 116 24.82 1.05 -19.82
CA GLY A 116 25.32 0.38 -21.04
C GLY A 116 26.48 -0.59 -20.79
N LEU A 117 26.91 -0.80 -19.55
CA LEU A 117 27.91 -1.79 -19.19
C LEU A 117 27.20 -3.08 -18.79
N GLY A 118 27.41 -4.13 -19.57
CA GLY A 118 26.82 -5.46 -19.38
C GLY A 118 27.58 -6.49 -20.20
N ILE A 119 27.38 -7.76 -19.88
CA ILE A 119 27.92 -8.87 -20.66
C ILE A 119 26.79 -9.83 -21.04
N ALA A 120 26.54 -9.95 -22.35
CA ALA A 120 25.61 -10.93 -22.89
C ALA A 120 26.33 -12.27 -22.97
N GLY A 121 26.09 -13.15 -22.00
CA GLY A 121 26.77 -14.45 -22.00
C GLY A 121 26.20 -15.42 -20.98
N SER A 122 26.14 -16.68 -21.40
CA SER A 122 25.77 -17.82 -20.56
C SER A 122 27.00 -18.67 -20.21
N ILE A 123 28.20 -18.10 -20.24
CA ILE A 123 29.44 -18.85 -19.93
C ILE A 123 29.68 -18.76 -18.42
N PRO A 124 29.60 -19.86 -17.64
CA PRO A 124 29.71 -19.80 -16.18
C PRO A 124 31.06 -19.34 -15.64
N SER A 125 32.12 -19.39 -16.47
CA SER A 125 33.47 -18.96 -16.09
C SER A 125 33.70 -17.45 -16.26
N ILE A 126 32.68 -16.70 -16.67
CA ILE A 126 32.74 -15.26 -16.87
C ILE A 126 31.88 -14.61 -15.81
N ASP A 127 32.50 -13.77 -14.98
CA ASP A 127 31.78 -13.00 -13.97
C ASP A 127 30.87 -11.96 -14.64
N PRO A 128 29.64 -11.77 -14.11
CA PRO A 128 28.72 -10.78 -14.64
C PRO A 128 29.21 -9.36 -14.38
N THR A 129 28.99 -8.46 -15.34
CA THR A 129 29.31 -7.02 -15.18
C THR A 129 28.38 -6.33 -14.17
N VAL A 130 27.13 -6.79 -14.09
CA VAL A 130 26.15 -6.34 -13.10
C VAL A 130 26.05 -7.42 -12.03
N GLY A 131 26.45 -7.08 -10.81
CA GLY A 131 26.37 -8.01 -9.69
C GLY A 131 24.99 -8.03 -9.06
N VAL A 132 24.42 -9.22 -8.88
CA VAL A 132 23.13 -9.41 -8.22
C VAL A 132 23.37 -9.91 -6.80
N PHE A 133 22.65 -9.34 -5.84
CA PHE A 133 22.71 -9.73 -4.43
C PHE A 133 21.32 -10.06 -3.94
N VAL A 134 21.19 -11.19 -3.24
CA VAL A 134 19.96 -11.58 -2.54
C VAL A 134 20.33 -11.73 -1.07
N ASP A 135 19.67 -10.96 -0.20
CA ASP A 135 19.95 -10.92 1.25
C ASP A 135 21.44 -10.71 1.57
N GLY A 136 22.12 -9.90 0.75
CA GLY A 136 23.55 -9.59 0.89
C GLY A 136 24.50 -10.65 0.32
N MET A 137 24.02 -11.78 -0.17
CA MET A 137 24.83 -12.81 -0.83
C MET A 137 24.97 -12.54 -2.33
N TYR A 138 26.21 -12.55 -2.81
CA TYR A 138 26.51 -12.33 -4.23
C TYR A 138 26.16 -13.56 -5.09
N LEU A 139 25.40 -13.34 -6.17
CA LEU A 139 25.17 -14.32 -7.21
C LEU A 139 26.19 -14.11 -8.34
N GLY A 140 27.29 -14.87 -8.30
CA GLY A 140 28.39 -14.77 -9.26
C GLY A 140 28.14 -15.43 -10.62
N VAL A 141 26.88 -15.58 -11.02
CA VAL A 141 26.48 -16.22 -12.28
C VAL A 141 25.26 -15.51 -12.85
N ASN A 142 25.11 -15.53 -14.18
CA ASN A 142 23.91 -15.00 -14.85
C ASN A 142 22.72 -15.94 -14.79
N TYR A 143 22.87 -17.16 -14.28
CA TYR A 143 21.83 -18.18 -14.28
C TYR A 143 20.95 -18.06 -13.03
N GLY A 144 19.63 -18.07 -13.23
CA GLY A 144 18.66 -18.07 -12.14
C GLY A 144 18.56 -16.73 -11.40
N VAL A 145 19.05 -15.64 -12.01
CA VAL A 145 19.00 -14.30 -11.41
C VAL A 145 17.85 -13.44 -11.95
N VAL A 146 17.17 -13.88 -13.02
CA VAL A 146 15.87 -13.33 -13.41
C VAL A 146 14.83 -14.05 -12.55
N VAL A 147 14.39 -13.37 -11.50
CA VAL A 147 13.48 -13.89 -10.49
C VAL A 147 12.17 -13.13 -10.50
N ASP A 148 11.10 -13.81 -10.06
CA ASP A 148 9.81 -13.19 -9.79
C ASP A 148 9.95 -12.26 -8.57
N LEU A 149 9.23 -11.14 -8.57
CA LEU A 149 9.32 -10.12 -7.52
C LEU A 149 8.17 -10.17 -6.51
N PHE A 150 7.42 -11.26 -6.47
CA PHE A 150 6.32 -11.46 -5.54
C PHE A 150 6.84 -11.61 -4.09
N ASP A 151 6.21 -10.90 -3.15
CA ASP A 151 6.48 -11.00 -1.70
C ASP A 151 7.92 -10.61 -1.30
N LEU A 152 8.50 -9.62 -1.98
CA LEU A 152 9.80 -9.02 -1.60
C LEU A 152 9.62 -7.75 -0.76
N GLU A 153 10.55 -7.52 0.17
CA GLU A 153 10.58 -6.31 0.98
C GLU A 153 10.99 -5.08 0.15
N SER A 154 12.07 -5.20 -0.62
CA SER A 154 12.56 -4.13 -1.49
C SER A 154 13.48 -4.66 -2.59
N VAL A 155 13.63 -3.86 -3.65
CA VAL A 155 14.68 -3.99 -4.65
C VAL A 155 15.48 -2.70 -4.68
N GLU A 156 16.80 -2.84 -4.55
CA GLU A 156 17.73 -1.73 -4.49
C GLU A 156 18.73 -1.83 -5.66
N VAL A 157 18.84 -0.78 -6.47
CA VAL A 157 19.71 -0.76 -7.66
C VAL A 157 20.71 0.37 -7.58
N LEU A 158 22.00 0.01 -7.57
CA LEU A 158 23.12 0.93 -7.44
C LEU A 158 23.80 1.08 -8.80
N ARG A 159 23.89 2.32 -9.27
CA ARG A 159 24.41 2.64 -10.60
C ARG A 159 25.79 3.25 -10.50
N GLY A 160 26.82 2.45 -10.75
CA GLY A 160 28.21 2.87 -10.82
C GLY A 160 29.14 1.89 -10.10
N PRO A 161 30.45 2.15 -10.11
CA PRO A 161 31.43 1.33 -9.40
C PRO A 161 31.06 1.21 -7.91
N GLN A 162 31.05 -0.02 -7.41
CA GLN A 162 30.79 -0.37 -6.01
C GLN A 162 32.04 -0.97 -5.38
#